data_AF-A0A950VME1-F1
#
_entry.id   AF-A0A950VME1-F1
#
_cell.length_a   1.000
_cell.length_b   1.000
_cell.length_c   1.000
_cell.angle_alpha   90.00
_cell.angle_beta   90.00
_cell.angle_gamma   90.00
#
_symmetry.space_group_name_H-M   'P 1'
#
loop_
_entity.id
_entity.type
_entity.pdbx_description
1 polymer ?
#
loop_
_entity_poly.entity_id
_entity_poly.type
_entity_poly.pdbx_seq_one_letter_code
_entity_poly.pdbx_strand_id
1 'polypeptide(L)'
;AAVAALAFARPEHANKAYELTGSEALTYTQVAAILSEVLGRPIRYADPSAPRFWRRMRQRNYPAAQVLVMIGLYTVCRLGLAGHLSDTLAKVLDRPPTTFSQFARDYASVWRR
;
A
#
# COMPACT_ATOMS: atom_id res chain seq x y z
N ALA A 1 -12.87 2.54 -4.10
CA ALA A 1 -14.20 3.13 -4.44
C ALA A 1 -15.13 2.12 -5.13
N ALA A 2 -14.71 1.46 -6.22
CA ALA A 2 -15.59 0.60 -7.03
C ALA A 2 -16.29 -0.55 -6.27
N VAL A 3 -15.58 -1.30 -5.42
CA VAL A 3 -16.20 -2.39 -4.63
C VAL A 3 -17.24 -1.86 -3.65
N ALA A 4 -16.95 -0.76 -2.95
CA ALA A 4 -17.91 -0.17 -2.02
C ALA A 4 -19.17 0.31 -2.76
N ALA A 5 -19.02 0.91 -3.93
CA ALA A 5 -20.15 1.31 -4.77
C ALA A 5 -21.01 0.11 -5.19
N LEU A 6 -20.39 -1.01 -5.60
CA LEU A 6 -21.11 -2.25 -5.92
C LEU A 6 -21.82 -2.83 -4.69
N ALA A 7 -21.14 -2.84 -3.54
CA ALA A 7 -21.70 -3.34 -2.29
C ALA A 7 -22.94 -2.56 -1.85
N PHE A 8 -22.98 -1.24 -2.09
CA PHE A 8 -24.18 -0.43 -1.84
C PHE A 8 -25.26 -0.61 -2.92
N ALA A 9 -24.88 -0.81 -4.17
CA ALA A 9 -25.83 -0.89 -5.29
C ALA A 9 -26.51 -2.26 -5.42
N ARG A 10 -25.90 -3.34 -4.92
CA ARG A 10 -26.41 -4.71 -5.11
C ARG A 10 -26.62 -5.43 -3.78
N PRO A 11 -27.84 -5.98 -3.53
CA PRO A 11 -28.15 -6.67 -2.28
C PRO A 11 -27.36 -7.98 -2.10
N GLU A 12 -26.83 -8.56 -3.18
CA GLU A 12 -26.00 -9.78 -3.16
C GLU A 12 -24.71 -9.66 -2.34
N HIS A 13 -24.30 -8.44 -2.00
CA HIS A 13 -23.13 -8.16 -1.17
C HIS A 13 -23.46 -7.90 0.31
N ALA A 14 -24.74 -7.93 0.70
CA ALA A 14 -25.15 -7.72 2.08
C ALA A 14 -24.55 -8.77 3.03
N ASN A 15 -24.12 -8.33 4.22
CA ASN A 15 -23.53 -9.17 5.28
C ASN A 15 -22.30 -9.98 4.84
N LYS A 16 -21.55 -9.52 3.83
CA LYS A 16 -20.30 -10.14 3.39
C LYS A 16 -19.09 -9.29 3.79
N ALA A 17 -18.07 -9.97 4.32
CA ALA A 17 -16.75 -9.38 4.54
C ALA A 17 -15.83 -9.76 3.38
N TYR A 18 -15.16 -8.77 2.79
CA TYR A 18 -14.23 -8.98 1.68
C TYR A 18 -12.84 -8.52 2.08
N GLU A 19 -11.86 -9.40 1.91
CA GLU A 19 -10.45 -9.03 1.97
C GLU A 19 -10.04 -8.49 0.60
N LEU A 20 -9.73 -7.19 0.54
CA LEU A 20 -9.42 -6.49 -0.71
C LEU A 20 -7.92 -6.25 -0.81
N THR A 21 -7.25 -7.04 -1.66
CA THR A 21 -5.83 -6.88 -1.96
C THR A 21 -5.62 -6.54 -3.43
N GLY A 22 -4.44 -6.00 -3.77
CA GLY A 22 -4.02 -5.89 -5.17
C GLY A 22 -3.70 -7.25 -5.79
N SER A 23 -3.22 -7.25 -7.03
CA SER A 23 -2.75 -8.46 -7.75
C SER A 23 -1.32 -8.86 -7.40
N GLU A 24 -0.58 -8.02 -6.66
CA GLU A 24 0.86 -8.17 -6.45
C GLU A 24 1.22 -7.91 -5.00
N ALA A 25 1.96 -8.83 -4.39
CA ALA A 25 2.54 -8.65 -3.04
C ALA A 25 3.92 -7.98 -3.19
N LEU A 26 3.91 -6.65 -3.25
CA LEU A 26 5.13 -5.88 -3.49
C LEU A 26 5.90 -5.57 -2.21
N THR A 27 7.21 -5.77 -2.26
CA THR A 27 8.15 -5.28 -1.25
C THR A 27 8.42 -3.79 -1.42
N TYR A 28 8.89 -3.13 -0.36
CA TYR A 28 9.26 -1.71 -0.41
C TYR A 28 10.38 -1.42 -1.45
N THR A 29 11.25 -2.38 -1.72
CA THR A 29 12.29 -2.26 -2.75
C THR A 29 11.70 -2.32 -4.16
N GLN A 30 10.75 -3.22 -4.42
CA GLN A 30 10.03 -3.29 -5.70
C GLN A 30 9.20 -2.03 -5.94
N VAL A 31 8.51 -1.53 -4.91
CA VAL A 31 7.78 -0.25 -4.97
C VAL A 31 8.71 0.90 -5.37
N ALA A 32 9.90 0.98 -4.76
CA ALA A 32 10.89 2.00 -5.09
C ALA A 32 11.43 1.85 -6.53
N ALA A 33 11.61 0.62 -7.02
CA ALA A 33 12.02 0.36 -8.39
C ALA A 33 10.95 0.82 -9.41
N ILE A 34 9.68 0.47 -9.19
CA ILE A 34 8.56 0.89 -10.05
C ILE A 34 8.45 2.42 -10.09
N LEU A 35 8.54 3.07 -8.92
CA LEU A 35 8.52 4.54 -8.87
C LEU A 35 9.72 5.16 -9.58
N SER A 36 10.89 4.52 -9.50
CA SER A 36 12.10 5.01 -10.17
C SER A 36 11.94 5.00 -11.69
N GLU A 37 11.39 3.90 -12.22
CA GLU A 37 11.10 3.73 -13.64
C GLU A 37 10.07 4.76 -14.12
N VAL A 38 8.94 4.89 -13.41
CA VAL A 38 7.84 5.79 -13.81
C VAL A 38 8.22 7.27 -13.71
N LEU A 39 9.03 7.64 -12.71
CA LEU A 39 9.43 9.04 -12.48
C LEU A 39 10.76 9.42 -13.17
N GLY A 40 11.45 8.47 -13.78
CA GLY A 40 12.73 8.71 -14.46
C GLY A 40 13.86 9.16 -13.54
N ARG A 41 13.82 8.83 -12.25
CA ARG A 41 14.86 9.19 -11.27
C ARG A 41 15.10 8.07 -10.25
N PRO A 42 16.32 7.89 -9.74
CA PRO A 42 16.61 6.83 -8.77
C PRO A 42 15.92 7.11 -7.43
N ILE A 43 15.02 6.21 -7.02
CA ILE A 43 14.35 6.21 -5.72
C ILE A 43 14.78 4.94 -4.98
N ARG A 44 15.28 5.11 -3.75
CA ARG A 44 15.77 4.01 -2.92
C ARG A 44 14.99 3.90 -1.63
N TYR A 45 14.58 2.69 -1.31
CA TYR A 45 14.12 2.35 0.04
C TYR A 45 15.31 2.34 1.01
N ALA A 46 15.30 3.24 1.99
CA ALA A 46 16.41 3.46 2.90
C ALA A 46 16.50 2.47 4.09
N ASP A 47 15.49 1.60 4.24
CA ASP A 47 15.37 0.59 5.31
C ASP A 47 15.89 1.05 6.70
N PRO A 48 15.29 2.07 7.31
CA PRO A 48 15.76 2.58 8.60
C PRO A 48 15.48 1.57 9.72
N SER A 49 16.42 1.44 10.67
CA SER A 49 16.16 0.70 11.92
C SER A 49 15.07 1.37 12.75
N ALA A 50 14.34 0.60 13.56
CA ALA A 50 13.26 1.11 14.41
C ALA A 50 13.69 2.30 15.31
N PRO A 51 14.88 2.30 15.95
CA PRO A 51 15.33 3.46 16.73
C PRO A 51 15.57 4.71 15.86
N ARG A 52 16.08 4.52 14.64
CA ARG A 52 16.33 5.61 13.69
C ARG A 52 15.01 6.19 13.17
N PHE A 53 14.04 5.33 12.89
CA PHE A 53 12.69 5.73 12.51
C PHE A 53 12.00 6.50 13.65
N TRP A 54 12.08 5.98 14.89
CA TRP A 54 11.51 6.62 16.07
C TRP A 54 12.05 8.04 16.26
N ARG A 55 13.38 8.19 16.28
CA ARG A 55 14.02 9.50 16.41
C ARG A 55 13.57 10.47 15.33
N ARG A 56 13.52 10.03 14.08
CA ARG A 56 13.12 10.86 12.93
C ARG A 56 11.65 11.30 13.02
N MET A 57 10.75 10.42 13.44
CA MET A 57 9.33 10.77 13.57
C MET A 57 9.06 11.66 14.78
N ARG A 58 9.79 11.48 15.88
CA ARG A 58 9.74 12.39 17.04
C ARG A 58 10.22 13.79 16.70
N GLN A 59 11.27 13.92 15.89
CA GLN A 59 11.73 15.23 15.36
C GLN A 59 10.69 15.91 14.46
N ARG A 60 9.78 15.13 13.86
CA ARG A 60 8.64 15.63 13.06
C ARG A 60 7.39 15.88 13.90
N ASN A 61 7.51 15.90 15.23
CA ASN A 61 6.42 16.13 16.19
C ASN A 61 5.27 15.09 16.15
N TYR A 62 5.55 13.86 15.69
CA TYR A 62 4.55 12.78 15.81
C TYR A 62 4.41 12.30 17.27
N PRO A 63 3.18 12.04 17.75
CA PRO A 63 2.93 11.44 19.06
C PRO A 63 3.62 10.09 19.23
N ALA A 64 4.18 9.82 20.42
CA ALA A 64 4.95 8.59 20.66
C ALA A 64 4.13 7.30 20.43
N ALA A 65 2.87 7.29 20.86
CA ALA A 65 1.96 6.16 20.64
C ALA A 65 1.76 5.85 19.15
N GLN A 66 1.57 6.89 18.33
CA GLN A 66 1.43 6.73 16.88
C GLN A 66 2.70 6.15 16.25
N VAL A 67 3.88 6.61 16.68
CA VAL A 67 5.15 6.10 16.15
C VAL A 67 5.37 4.63 16.52
N LEU A 68 4.99 4.21 17.73
CA LEU A 68 5.06 2.80 18.14
C LEU A 68 4.15 1.91 17.29
N VAL A 69 2.91 2.34 17.02
CA VAL A 69 1.98 1.62 16.13
C VAL A 69 2.56 1.50 14.72
N MET A 70 3.14 2.57 14.17
CA MET A 70 3.78 2.54 12.86
C MET A 70 4.97 1.55 12.81
N ILE A 71 5.81 1.53 13.85
CA ILE A 71 6.93 0.58 13.94
C ILE A 71 6.41 -0.86 13.95
N GLY A 72 5.38 -1.14 14.74
CA GLY A 72 4.74 -2.46 14.78
C GLY A 72 4.22 -2.87 13.41
N LEU A 73 3.42 -2.00 12.77
CA LEU A 73 2.84 -2.27 11.45
C LEU A 73 3.92 -2.50 10.38
N TYR A 74 4.95 -1.66 10.31
CA TYR A 74 6.03 -1.83 9.35
C TYR A 74 6.85 -3.09 9.59
N THR A 75 7.01 -3.51 10.85
CA THR A 75 7.68 -4.77 11.18
C THR A 75 6.86 -5.96 10.66
N VAL A 76 5.54 -5.96 10.86
CA VAL A 76 4.65 -7.01 10.32
C VAL A 76 4.73 -7.08 8.79
N CYS A 77 4.64 -5.93 8.11
CA CYS A 77 4.81 -5.87 6.65
C CYS A 77 6.18 -6.38 6.20
N ARG A 78 7.25 -6.02 6.93
CA ARG A 78 8.63 -6.44 6.62
C ARG A 78 8.83 -7.95 6.77
N LEU A 79 8.12 -8.58 7.71
CA LEU A 79 8.14 -10.03 7.90
C LEU A 79 7.34 -10.80 6.84
N GLY A 80 6.75 -10.11 5.85
CA GLY A 80 5.98 -10.75 4.78
C GLY A 80 4.60 -11.27 5.23
N LEU A 81 4.22 -11.03 6.49
CA LEU A 81 2.93 -11.44 7.06
C LEU A 81 1.75 -10.67 6.44
N ALA A 82 2.01 -9.58 5.73
CA ALA A 82 1.02 -8.83 4.94
C ALA A 82 1.03 -9.21 3.45
N GLY A 83 1.70 -10.29 3.07
CA GLY A 83 1.84 -10.74 1.67
C GLY A 83 0.70 -11.61 1.15
N HIS A 84 -0.35 -11.84 1.94
CA HIS A 84 -1.51 -12.60 1.49
C HIS A 84 -2.21 -11.85 0.35
N LEU A 85 -2.50 -12.56 -0.74
CA LEU A 85 -3.24 -12.04 -1.87
C LEU A 85 -4.58 -12.77 -1.96
N SER A 86 -5.62 -11.99 -2.17
CA SER A 86 -7.00 -12.41 -2.30
C SER A 86 -7.53 -12.04 -3.67
N ASP A 87 -8.05 -13.02 -4.39
CA ASP A 87 -8.68 -12.82 -5.71
C ASP A 87 -10.05 -12.14 -5.63
N THR A 88 -10.51 -11.81 -4.42
CA THR A 88 -11.83 -11.24 -4.15
C THR A 88 -12.06 -9.95 -4.93
N LEU A 89 -11.04 -9.10 -5.05
CA LEU A 89 -11.16 -7.83 -5.76
C LEU A 89 -11.42 -8.05 -7.27
N ALA A 90 -10.74 -9.02 -7.88
CA ALA A 90 -10.95 -9.37 -9.29
C ALA A 90 -12.34 -9.96 -9.52
N LYS A 91 -12.78 -10.86 -8.63
CA LYS A 91 -14.10 -11.51 -8.70
C LYS A 91 -15.25 -10.52 -8.54
N VAL A 92 -15.14 -9.59 -7.61
CA VAL A 92 -16.21 -8.61 -7.35
C VAL A 92 -16.29 -7.55 -8.45
N LEU A 93 -15.15 -7.15 -9.02
CA LEU A 93 -15.10 -6.12 -10.07
C LEU A 93 -15.26 -6.64 -11.49
N ASP A 94 -15.20 -7.97 -11.69
CA ASP A 94 -15.17 -8.64 -13.00
C ASP A 94 -14.09 -8.08 -13.94
N ARG A 95 -12.96 -7.64 -13.36
CA ARG A 95 -11.80 -7.11 -14.07
C ARG A 95 -10.55 -7.22 -13.19
N PRO A 96 -9.34 -7.24 -13.76
CA PRO A 96 -8.12 -7.22 -12.96
C PRO A 96 -8.04 -5.94 -12.11
N PRO A 97 -7.52 -6.04 -10.87
CA PRO A 97 -7.29 -4.88 -10.04
C PRO A 97 -6.20 -3.99 -10.65
N THR A 98 -6.24 -2.70 -10.33
CA THR A 98 -5.23 -1.74 -10.77
C THR A 98 -3.87 -2.11 -10.17
N THR A 99 -2.85 -2.27 -11.02
CA THR A 99 -1.49 -2.58 -10.58
C THR A 99 -0.82 -1.35 -9.96
N PHE A 100 0.21 -1.57 -9.14
CA PHE A 100 0.94 -0.46 -8.55
C PHE A 100 1.67 0.39 -9.61
N SER A 101 2.14 -0.23 -10.70
CA SER A 101 2.74 0.47 -11.84
C SER A 101 1.75 1.41 -12.52
N GLN A 102 0.50 0.98 -12.69
CA GLN A 102 -0.55 1.84 -13.23
C GLN A 102 -0.86 3.01 -12.27
N PHE A 103 -1.02 2.73 -10.98
CA PHE A 103 -1.20 3.78 -9.97
C PHE A 103 -0.05 4.80 -9.99
N ALA A 104 1.20 4.33 -10.06
CA ALA A 104 2.37 5.19 -10.12
C ALA A 104 2.35 6.11 -11.35
N ARG A 105 1.91 5.60 -12.52
CA ARG A 105 1.76 6.40 -13.75
C ARG A 105 0.63 7.43 -13.63
N ASP A 106 -0.53 7.00 -13.17
CA ASP A 106 -1.73 7.85 -13.05
C ASP A 106 -1.48 9.07 -12.14
N TYR A 107 -0.70 8.87 -11.06
CA TYR A 107 -0.38 9.90 -10.07
C TYR A 107 1.03 10.47 -10.21
N ALA A 108 1.74 10.19 -11.31
CA ALA A 108 3.11 10.62 -11.51
C ALA A 108 3.28 12.15 -11.36
N SER A 109 2.27 12.92 -11.77
CA SER A 109 2.26 14.40 -11.68
C SER A 109 2.41 14.93 -10.25
N VAL A 110 1.93 14.21 -9.23
CA VAL A 110 2.03 14.61 -7.82
C VAL A 110 3.48 14.60 -7.32
N TRP A 111 4.33 13.76 -7.92
CA TRP A 111 5.72 13.57 -7.52
C TRP A 111 6.74 14.22 -8.44
N ARG A 112 6.29 14.74 -9.59
CA ARG A 112 7.09 15.58 -10.48
C ARG A 112 7.24 16.96 -9.83
N ARG A 113 8.36 17.13 -9.13
CA ARG A 113 8.92 18.41 -8.70
C ARG A 113 10.24 18.59 -9.42
#